data_AF-A0A6J7LKX6-F1
#
_entry.id   AF-A0A6J7LKX6-F1
#
_cell.length_a   1.000
_cell.length_b   1.000
_cell.length_c   1.000
_cell.angle_alpha   90.00
_cell.angle_beta   90.00
_cell.angle_gamma   90.00
#
_symmetry.space_group_name_H-M   'P 1'
#
loop_
_entity.id
_entity.type
_entity.pdbx_description
1 polymer ?
#
loop_
_entity_poly.entity_id
_entity_poly.type
_entity_poly.pdbx_seq_one_letter_code
_entity_poly.pdbx_strand_id
1 'polypeptide(L)'
;MPETPPEVPPETVPDRIFHIATDADWRRTLETGTYSTSTVGRTLEQEGFIHASRREQVQGVFDRYYRGLGEHLVLLTIDPSRLTGAEVRVEAVGDDTYPHVYGPINRTAVVDVAPLDRRGGTETLMSLWISGMAVRMGIALAVMALVTVVVLVLS
;
A
#
# COMPACT_ATOMS: atom_id res chain seq x y z
N MET A 1 46.80 13.33 -10.03
CA MET A 1 45.55 12.85 -10.64
C MET A 1 44.57 12.68 -9.49
N PRO A 2 43.48 13.44 -9.38
CA PRO A 2 42.46 13.10 -8.38
C PRO A 2 41.89 11.74 -8.78
N GLU A 3 41.85 10.81 -7.83
CA GLU A 3 41.22 9.51 -8.03
C GLU A 3 39.72 9.74 -8.28
N THR A 4 39.20 9.18 -9.36
CA THR A 4 37.76 9.14 -9.62
C THR A 4 37.11 8.44 -8.43
N PRO A 5 36.10 9.03 -7.76
CA PRO A 5 35.36 8.32 -6.73
C PRO A 5 34.85 7.00 -7.28
N PRO A 6 34.79 5.91 -6.48
CA PRO A 6 34.24 4.66 -6.94
C PRO A 6 32.83 4.92 -7.49
N GLU A 7 32.62 4.54 -8.75
CA GLU A 7 31.31 4.57 -9.40
C GLU A 7 30.39 3.70 -8.55
N VAL A 8 29.47 4.33 -7.81
CA VAL A 8 28.43 3.59 -7.09
C VAL A 8 27.64 2.86 -8.17
N PRO A 9 27.62 1.51 -8.20
CA PRO A 9 26.88 0.80 -9.22
C PRO A 9 25.44 1.30 -9.18
N PRO A 10 24.82 1.56 -10.35
CA PRO A 10 23.43 1.98 -10.39
C PRO A 10 22.61 1.00 -9.57
N GLU A 11 21.89 1.52 -8.58
CA GLU A 11 21.18 0.67 -7.64
C GLU A 11 20.15 -0.16 -8.43
N THR A 12 20.25 -1.48 -8.29
CA THR A 12 19.46 -2.41 -9.10
C THR A 12 17.98 -2.32 -8.74
N VAL A 13 17.11 -2.39 -9.75
CA VAL A 13 15.65 -2.45 -9.53
C VAL A 13 15.31 -3.66 -8.64
N PRO A 14 14.58 -3.48 -7.53
CA PRO A 14 14.17 -4.58 -6.66
C PRO A 14 13.22 -5.56 -7.36
N ASP A 15 13.21 -6.82 -6.94
CA ASP A 15 12.24 -7.82 -7.43
C ASP A 15 10.79 -7.40 -7.19
N ARG A 16 10.53 -6.64 -6.12
CA ARG A 16 9.21 -6.11 -5.76
C ARG A 16 9.31 -4.65 -5.37
N ILE A 17 8.44 -3.83 -5.94
CA ILE A 17 8.27 -2.42 -5.57
C ILE A 17 6.84 -2.21 -5.08
N PHE A 18 6.65 -1.18 -4.27
CA PHE A 18 5.40 -0.93 -3.56
C PHE A 18 4.87 0.47 -3.89
N HIS A 19 3.57 0.58 -4.10
CA HIS A 19 2.89 1.86 -4.33
C HIS A 19 1.66 1.96 -3.44
N ILE A 20 1.48 3.07 -2.74
CA ILE A 20 0.27 3.34 -1.97
C ILE A 20 -0.71 4.04 -2.91
N ALA A 21 -1.89 3.44 -3.07
CA ALA A 21 -2.98 3.99 -3.87
C ALA A 21 -4.21 4.25 -3.00
N THR A 22 -5.08 5.15 -3.43
CA THR A 22 -6.46 5.13 -2.94
C THR A 22 -7.16 3.90 -3.49
N ASP A 23 -8.04 3.27 -2.70
CA ASP A 23 -8.86 2.14 -3.15
C ASP A 23 -9.71 2.55 -4.36
N ALA A 24 -10.18 3.80 -4.40
CA ALA A 24 -10.93 4.35 -5.51
C ALA A 24 -10.12 4.42 -6.81
N ASP A 25 -8.89 4.94 -6.78
CA ASP A 25 -8.03 5.00 -7.96
C ASP A 25 -7.62 3.60 -8.42
N TRP A 26 -7.31 2.69 -7.48
CA TRP A 26 -7.01 1.31 -7.81
C TRP A 26 -8.19 0.63 -8.53
N ARG A 27 -9.42 0.80 -8.04
CA ARG A 27 -10.62 0.20 -8.65
C ARG A 27 -10.88 0.68 -10.07
N ARG A 28 -10.55 1.93 -10.42
CA ARG A 28 -10.68 2.41 -11.82
C ARG A 28 -9.81 1.59 -12.80
N THR A 29 -8.71 1.01 -12.31
CA THR A 29 -7.86 0.08 -13.08
C THR A 29 -8.60 -1.18 -13.52
N LEU A 30 -9.69 -1.57 -12.85
CA LEU A 30 -10.51 -2.70 -13.27
C LEU A 30 -11.23 -2.44 -14.58
N GLU A 31 -11.52 -1.17 -14.89
CA GLU A 31 -12.21 -0.74 -16.11
C GLU A 31 -11.21 -0.40 -17.22
N THR A 32 -10.12 0.31 -16.87
CA THR A 32 -9.12 0.80 -17.85
C THR A 32 -8.03 -0.23 -18.17
N GLY A 33 -7.79 -1.20 -17.29
CA GLY A 33 -6.70 -2.17 -17.37
C GLY A 33 -5.32 -1.64 -16.95
N THR A 34 -5.19 -0.32 -16.75
CA THR A 34 -3.95 0.36 -16.38
C THR A 34 -4.16 1.38 -15.26
N TYR A 35 -3.16 1.48 -14.38
CA TYR A 35 -3.13 2.43 -13.28
C TYR A 35 -2.20 3.60 -13.62
N SER A 36 -2.65 4.83 -13.36
CA SER A 36 -1.99 6.06 -13.82
C SER A 36 -1.96 7.19 -12.77
N THR A 37 -2.23 6.90 -11.50
CA THR A 37 -2.02 7.87 -10.41
C THR A 37 -0.57 7.79 -9.95
N SER A 38 0.14 8.92 -9.89
CA SER A 38 1.56 8.96 -9.50
C SER A 38 1.76 8.95 -7.99
N THR A 39 0.96 9.75 -7.30
CA THR A 39 0.88 9.85 -5.84
C THR A 39 -0.43 10.54 -5.48
N VAL A 40 -0.71 10.74 -4.19
CA VAL A 40 -1.90 11.45 -3.71
C VAL A 40 -2.09 12.80 -4.45
N GLY A 41 -3.22 12.93 -5.15
CA GLY A 41 -3.61 14.14 -5.86
C GLY A 41 -2.83 14.44 -7.16
N ARG A 42 -1.99 13.53 -7.64
CA ARG A 42 -1.19 13.72 -8.87
C ARG A 42 -1.27 12.53 -9.81
N THR A 43 -1.48 12.80 -11.10
CA THR A 43 -1.48 11.77 -12.15
C THR A 43 -0.08 11.54 -12.73
N LEU A 44 0.10 10.41 -13.41
CA LEU A 44 1.31 10.11 -14.19
C LEU A 44 1.61 11.18 -15.23
N GLU A 45 0.59 11.75 -15.87
CA GLU A 45 0.77 12.82 -16.86
C GLU A 45 1.35 14.10 -16.25
N GLN A 46 0.99 14.40 -15.00
CA GLN A 46 1.45 15.60 -14.29
C GLN A 46 2.89 15.47 -13.77
N GLU A 47 3.28 14.29 -13.29
CA GLU A 47 4.59 14.07 -12.67
C GLU A 47 5.62 13.42 -13.61
N GLY A 48 5.16 12.72 -14.66
CA GLY A 48 6.01 12.01 -15.62
C GLY A 48 6.42 10.59 -15.21
N PHE A 49 6.21 10.20 -13.95
CA PHE A 49 6.42 8.86 -13.43
C PHE A 49 5.49 8.57 -12.25
N ILE A 50 5.35 7.29 -11.86
CA ILE A 50 4.63 6.87 -10.65
C ILE A 50 5.65 6.60 -9.54
N HIS A 51 5.44 7.20 -8.37
CA HIS A 51 6.29 6.97 -7.21
C HIS A 51 6.09 5.56 -6.67
N ALA A 52 7.18 4.81 -6.50
CA ALA A 52 7.16 3.55 -5.79
C ALA A 52 8.17 3.58 -4.63
N SER A 53 8.19 2.51 -3.86
CA SER A 53 9.00 2.38 -2.66
C SER A 53 9.51 0.96 -2.53
N ARG A 54 10.64 0.79 -1.83
CA ARG A 54 11.03 -0.49 -1.22
C ARG A 54 10.16 -0.76 0.01
N ARG A 55 10.16 -2.01 0.49
CA ARG A 55 9.25 -2.44 1.57
C ARG A 55 9.46 -1.62 2.85
N GLU A 56 10.71 -1.37 3.19
CA GLU A 56 11.17 -0.63 4.37
C GLU A 56 10.82 0.87 4.29
N GLN A 57 10.62 1.41 3.10
CA GLN A 57 10.29 2.81 2.87
C GLN A 57 8.79 3.11 2.96
N VAL A 58 7.93 2.09 2.79
CA VAL A 58 6.46 2.24 2.73
C VAL A 58 5.91 3.00 3.94
N GLN A 59 6.36 2.68 5.15
CA GLN A 59 5.86 3.35 6.36
C GLN A 59 6.23 4.84 6.38
N GLY A 60 7.45 5.19 6.00
CA GLY A 60 7.88 6.60 5.94
C GLY A 60 7.11 7.41 4.89
N VAL A 61 6.80 6.79 3.75
CA VAL A 61 6.00 7.38 2.68
C VAL A 61 4.54 7.57 3.13
N PHE A 62 3.94 6.54 3.75
CA PHE A 62 2.60 6.63 4.33
C PHE A 62 2.51 7.80 5.31
N ASP A 63 3.45 7.85 6.25
CA ASP A 63 3.49 8.83 7.33
C ASP A 63 3.58 10.27 6.84
N ARG A 64 4.30 10.49 5.73
CA ARG A 64 4.59 11.82 5.17
C ARG A 64 3.49 12.32 4.24
N TYR A 65 2.89 11.45 3.43
CA TYR A 65 2.02 11.87 2.34
C TYR A 65 0.56 11.40 2.46
N TYR A 66 0.32 10.26 3.12
CA TYR A 66 -1.00 9.60 3.11
C TYR A 66 -1.71 9.64 4.46
N ARG A 67 -0.96 9.84 5.55
CA ARG A 67 -1.52 9.94 6.90
C ARG A 67 -2.54 11.08 6.97
N GLY A 68 -3.75 10.75 7.41
CA GLY A 68 -4.82 11.72 7.62
C GLY A 68 -5.60 12.09 6.35
N LEU A 69 -5.35 11.43 5.21
CA LEU A 69 -6.08 11.68 3.96
C LEU A 69 -7.60 11.44 4.09
N GLY A 70 -8.02 10.57 5.01
CA GLY A 70 -9.44 10.26 5.25
C GLY A 70 -10.04 9.30 4.22
N GLU A 71 -9.25 8.83 3.26
CA GLU A 71 -9.65 7.86 2.24
C GLU A 71 -9.21 6.43 2.61
N HIS A 72 -9.85 5.45 1.97
CA HIS A 72 -9.41 4.06 2.04
C HIS A 72 -8.17 3.87 1.16
N LEU A 73 -7.10 3.32 1.73
CA LEU A 73 -5.82 3.15 1.07
C LEU A 73 -5.51 1.67 0.89
N VAL A 74 -4.79 1.36 -0.18
CA VAL A 74 -4.26 0.03 -0.48
C VAL A 74 -2.78 0.12 -0.81
N LEU A 75 -2.05 -0.92 -0.45
CA LEU A 75 -0.67 -1.14 -0.86
C LEU A 75 -0.67 -2.08 -2.07
N LEU A 76 -0.22 -1.58 -3.20
CA LEU A 76 0.01 -2.37 -4.40
C LEU A 76 1.43 -2.95 -4.34
N THR A 77 1.55 -4.27 -4.45
CA THR A 77 2.84 -4.93 -4.67
C THR A 77 3.01 -5.19 -6.16
N ILE A 78 4.04 -4.60 -6.76
CA ILE A 78 4.29 -4.63 -8.19
C ILE A 78 5.54 -5.48 -8.46
N ASP A 79 5.44 -6.35 -9.46
CA ASP A 79 6.56 -7.09 -10.05
C ASP A 79 7.06 -6.34 -11.29
N PRO A 80 8.24 -5.67 -11.23
CA PRO A 80 8.76 -4.90 -12.35
C PRO A 80 8.95 -5.73 -13.63
N SER A 81 9.24 -7.03 -13.52
CA SER A 81 9.44 -7.91 -14.68
C SER A 81 8.16 -8.14 -15.50
N ARG A 82 6.99 -7.82 -14.94
CA ARG A 82 5.68 -7.99 -15.57
C ARG A 82 5.13 -6.69 -16.16
N LEU A 83 5.89 -5.60 -16.07
CA LEU A 83 5.54 -4.33 -16.71
C LEU A 83 5.71 -4.46 -18.22
N THR A 84 4.65 -4.15 -18.97
CA THR A 84 4.65 -4.32 -20.44
C THR A 84 4.92 -3.02 -21.21
N GLY A 85 4.90 -1.87 -20.53
CA GLY A 85 5.02 -0.56 -21.17
C GLY A 85 5.58 0.54 -20.26
N ALA A 86 6.31 0.15 -19.22
CA ALA A 86 6.93 1.09 -18.30
C ALA A 86 8.33 0.59 -17.90
N GLU A 87 9.25 1.54 -17.75
CA GLU A 87 10.60 1.29 -17.24
C GLU A 87 10.64 1.65 -15.74
N VAL A 88 11.39 0.89 -14.94
CA VAL A 88 11.64 1.26 -13.54
C VAL A 88 13.06 1.79 -13.42
N ARG A 89 13.20 2.98 -12.84
CA ARG A 89 14.51 3.57 -12.50
C ARG A 89 14.59 3.80 -11.01
N VAL A 90 15.75 3.52 -10.43
CA VAL A 90 16.02 3.83 -9.02
C VAL A 90 16.80 5.13 -8.98
N GLU A 91 16.20 6.17 -8.40
CA GLU A 91 16.71 7.55 -8.48
C GLU A 91 16.83 8.16 -7.09
N ALA A 92 17.82 9.04 -6.92
CA ALA A 92 18.06 9.71 -5.65
C ALA A 92 16.98 10.76 -5.35
N VAL A 93 16.48 10.75 -4.11
CA VAL A 93 15.53 11.71 -3.54
C VAL A 93 16.06 12.13 -2.17
N GLY A 94 16.82 13.24 -2.15
CA GLY A 94 17.56 13.63 -0.95
C GLY A 94 18.73 12.67 -0.69
N ASP A 95 18.78 12.11 0.52
CA ASP A 95 19.85 11.20 0.97
C ASP A 95 19.53 9.71 0.77
N ASP A 96 18.39 9.39 0.15
CA ASP A 96 17.94 8.02 -0.11
C ASP A 96 17.51 7.88 -1.59
N THR A 97 17.20 6.67 -2.02
CA THR A 97 16.80 6.34 -3.39
C THR A 97 15.43 5.70 -3.45
N TYR A 98 14.69 5.96 -4.52
CA TYR A 98 13.34 5.44 -4.70
C TYR A 98 13.15 4.89 -6.11
N PRO A 99 12.43 3.77 -6.27
CA PRO A 99 12.00 3.31 -7.58
C PRO A 99 10.90 4.22 -8.14
N HIS A 100 11.05 4.62 -9.39
CA HIS A 100 10.06 5.37 -10.17
C HIS A 100 9.67 4.57 -11.40
N VAL A 101 8.36 4.46 -11.64
CA VAL A 101 7.80 3.75 -12.79
C VAL A 101 7.46 4.75 -13.89
N TYR A 102 8.22 4.75 -14.97
CA TYR A 102 8.07 5.64 -16.12
C TYR A 102 7.06 5.07 -17.12
N GLY A 103 5.79 5.17 -16.77
CA GLY A 103 4.67 4.69 -17.58
C GLY A 103 3.51 4.17 -16.74
N PRO A 104 2.37 3.87 -17.38
CA PRO A 104 1.23 3.30 -16.68
C PRO A 104 1.53 1.87 -16.21
N ILE A 105 1.01 1.50 -15.03
CA ILE A 105 1.17 0.14 -14.50
C ILE A 105 0.02 -0.73 -15.02
N ASN A 106 0.33 -1.75 -15.84
CA ASN A 106 -0.66 -2.75 -16.26
C ASN A 106 -1.11 -3.60 -15.06
N ARG A 107 -2.40 -3.92 -14.98
CA ARG A 107 -2.99 -4.65 -13.83
C ARG A 107 -2.26 -5.97 -13.52
N THR A 108 -1.77 -6.66 -14.55
CA THR A 108 -1.07 -7.96 -14.41
C THR A 108 0.31 -7.85 -13.76
N ALA A 109 0.89 -6.65 -13.70
CA ALA A 109 2.13 -6.38 -12.95
C ALA A 109 1.89 -6.22 -11.45
N VAL A 110 0.66 -5.91 -11.03
CA VAL A 110 0.27 -5.88 -9.61
C VAL A 110 -0.01 -7.30 -9.16
N VAL A 111 0.88 -7.85 -8.33
CA VAL A 111 0.85 -9.26 -7.89
C VAL A 111 0.16 -9.46 -6.54
N ASP A 112 0.01 -8.40 -5.76
CA ASP A 112 -0.75 -8.39 -4.51
C ASP A 112 -1.33 -6.99 -4.22
N VAL A 113 -2.46 -6.96 -3.52
CA VAL A 113 -3.16 -5.75 -3.09
C VAL A 113 -3.63 -5.94 -1.66
N ALA A 114 -3.08 -5.15 -0.73
CA ALA A 114 -3.42 -5.23 0.68
C ALA A 114 -4.04 -3.92 1.18
N PRO A 115 -5.20 -3.93 1.87
CA PRO A 115 -5.72 -2.74 2.54
C PRO A 115 -4.72 -2.20 3.57
N LEU A 116 -4.62 -0.88 3.70
CA LEU A 116 -3.85 -0.23 4.75
C LEU A 116 -4.78 0.27 5.87
N ASP A 117 -4.42 -0.02 7.12
CA ASP A 117 -5.08 0.55 8.28
C ASP A 117 -4.71 2.03 8.46
N ARG A 118 -5.32 2.69 9.47
CA ARG A 118 -5.07 4.11 9.76
C ARG A 118 -3.62 4.45 10.16
N ARG A 119 -2.80 3.43 10.44
CA ARG A 119 -1.39 3.55 10.82
C ARG A 119 -0.45 3.16 9.67
N GLY A 120 -0.96 2.73 8.52
CA GLY A 120 -0.17 2.29 7.37
C GLY A 120 0.26 0.83 7.45
N GLY A 121 -0.30 0.05 8.38
CA GLY A 121 -0.11 -1.39 8.45
C GLY A 121 -1.01 -2.11 7.44
N THR A 122 -0.50 -3.15 6.79
CA THR A 122 -1.32 -3.99 5.90
C THR A 122 -2.29 -4.85 6.72
N GLU A 123 -3.60 -4.70 6.47
CA GLU A 123 -4.61 -5.56 7.07
C GLU A 123 -4.58 -6.93 6.38
N THR A 124 -4.10 -7.94 7.08
CA THR A 124 -4.12 -9.32 6.57
C THR A 124 -5.53 -9.92 6.73
N LEU A 125 -5.89 -10.86 5.85
CA LEU A 125 -7.14 -11.62 5.95
C LEU A 125 -7.31 -12.26 7.35
N MET A 126 -6.21 -12.68 7.97
CA MET A 126 -6.17 -13.22 9.31
C MET A 126 -6.47 -12.18 10.39
N SER A 127 -5.98 -10.93 10.23
CA SER A 127 -6.30 -9.80 11.13
C SER A 127 -7.80 -9.47 11.10
N LEU A 128 -8.39 -9.45 9.91
CA LEU A 128 -9.83 -9.19 9.73
C LEU A 128 -10.70 -10.28 10.37
N TRP A 129 -10.30 -11.55 10.24
CA TRP A 129 -11.00 -12.68 10.87
C TRP A 129 -10.93 -12.63 12.41
N ILE A 130 -9.75 -12.34 12.98
CA ILE A 130 -9.55 -12.25 14.43
C ILE A 130 -10.39 -11.11 15.03
N SER A 131 -10.38 -9.93 14.41
CA SER A 131 -11.20 -8.79 14.83
C SER A 131 -12.70 -9.13 14.77
N GLY A 132 -13.15 -9.75 13.68
CA GLY A 132 -14.54 -10.19 13.51
C GLY A 132 -15.00 -11.24 14.52
N MET A 133 -14.09 -12.11 14.99
CA MET A 133 -14.37 -13.08 16.05
C MET A 133 -14.42 -12.43 17.43
N ALA A 134 -13.50 -11.51 17.73
CA ALA A 134 -13.48 -10.79 19.00
C ALA A 134 -14.76 -9.98 19.24
N VAL A 135 -15.27 -9.29 18.20
CA VAL A 135 -16.55 -8.55 18.28
C VAL A 135 -17.72 -9.50 18.54
N ARG A 136 -17.80 -10.62 17.81
CA ARG A 136 -18.87 -11.62 17.99
C ARG A 136 -18.84 -12.24 19.39
N MET A 137 -17.65 -12.51 19.91
CA MET A 137 -17.47 -13.06 21.26
C MET A 137 -17.85 -12.04 22.34
N GLY A 138 -17.53 -10.76 22.16
CA GLY A 138 -17.97 -9.69 23.06
C GLY A 138 -19.49 -9.55 23.12
N ILE A 139 -20.18 -9.60 21.98
CA ILE A 139 -21.66 -9.57 21.93
C ILE A 139 -22.25 -10.79 22.64
N ALA A 140 -21.73 -12.00 22.37
CA ALA A 140 -22.22 -13.22 23.00
C ALA A 140 -22.08 -13.20 24.54
N LEU A 141 -20.95 -12.69 25.06
CA LEU A 141 -20.73 -12.52 26.49
C LEU A 141 -21.68 -11.50 27.12
N ALA A 142 -21.94 -10.38 26.44
CA ALA A 142 -22.89 -9.38 26.91
C ALA A 142 -24.33 -9.92 26.96
N VAL A 143 -24.74 -10.69 25.94
CA VAL A 143 -26.06 -11.35 25.92
C VAL A 143 -26.17 -12.41 27.03
N MET A 144 -25.15 -13.25 27.21
CA MET A 144 -25.15 -14.24 28.29
C MET A 144 -25.23 -13.57 29.67
N ALA A 145 -24.43 -12.53 29.92
CA ALA A 145 -24.48 -11.79 31.18
C ALA A 145 -25.85 -11.15 31.42
N LEU A 146 -26.47 -10.57 30.39
CA LEU A 146 -27.81 -10.00 30.48
C LEU A 146 -28.85 -11.07 30.82
N VAL A 147 -28.81 -12.23 30.14
CA VAL A 147 -29.70 -13.37 30.43
C VAL A 147 -29.50 -13.85 31.86
N THR A 148 -28.25 -13.97 32.33
CA THR A 148 -27.94 -14.38 33.70
C THR A 148 -28.51 -13.39 34.72
N VAL A 149 -28.36 -12.08 34.50
CA VAL A 149 -28.91 -11.03 35.39
C VAL A 149 -30.43 -11.08 35.41
N VAL A 150 -31.09 -11.23 34.25
CA VAL A 150 -32.55 -11.33 34.15
C VAL A 150 -33.07 -12.56 34.91
N VAL A 151 -32.43 -13.72 34.75
CA VAL A 151 -32.80 -14.94 35.49
C VAL A 151 -32.65 -14.74 37.00
N LEU A 152 -31.57 -14.10 37.45
CA LEU A 152 -31.33 -13.79 38.87
C LEU A 152 -32.33 -12.81 39.48
N VAL A 153 -32.81 -11.83 38.72
CA VAL A 153 -33.80 -10.84 39.20
C VAL A 153 -35.21 -11.42 39.23
N LEU A 154 -35.50 -12.42 38.39
CA LEU A 154 -36.82 -13.04 38.26
C LEU A 154 -36.99 -14.34 39.08
N SER A 155 -35.94 -14.81 39.76
CA SER A 155 -35.96 -15.98 40.66
C SER A 155 -35.98 -15.55 42.11
#